data_AF-A0AAE3MGZ7-F1
#
_entry.id   AF-A0AAE3MGZ7-F1
#
_cell.length_a   1.000
_cell.length_b   1.000
_cell.length_c   1.000
_cell.angle_alpha   90.00
_cell.angle_beta   90.00
_cell.angle_gamma   90.00
#
_symmetry.space_group_name_H-M   'P 1'
#
loop_
_entity.id
_entity.type
_entity.pdbx_description
1 polymer ?
#
loop_
_entity_poly.entity_id
_entity_poly.type
_entity_poly.pdbx_seq_one_letter_code
_entity_poly.pdbx_strand_id
1 'polypeptide(L)'
;MMKIPIIDFTLENALKLKEQNHWSDHFNLILWPRILVWLGLKEQFTDYNDIKWMIHYTPENMHNNFISMHIIDPNNTFNFYYQVPLVQNLSFNLYLGDSTYNFFEIHPLLLTKEVIKKDEYKLEATSAILPHLVLSTPNSKYDRGTLLKINEDNYKDLTKHDPLINLITMNFKKFISPLQKIINGEWTL
;
A
#
# COMPACT_ATOMS: atom_id res chain seq x y z
N MET A 1 -1.08 -20.41 -13.64
CA MET A 1 -0.77 -19.01 -13.27
C MET A 1 0.53 -19.02 -12.48
N MET A 2 1.59 -18.39 -12.98
CA MET A 2 2.74 -18.08 -12.13
C MET A 2 2.26 -17.17 -10.99
N LYS A 3 2.62 -17.50 -9.75
CA LYS A 3 2.37 -16.60 -8.62
C LYS A 3 3.21 -15.34 -8.85
N ILE A 4 2.56 -14.18 -8.76
CA ILE A 4 3.25 -12.88 -8.80
C ILE A 4 4.31 -12.89 -7.70
N PRO A 5 5.59 -12.68 -8.00
CA PRO A 5 6.62 -12.55 -6.98
C PRO A 5 6.25 -11.50 -5.94
N ILE A 6 6.22 -11.92 -4.68
CA ILE A 6 6.02 -11.04 -3.52
C ILE A 6 7.34 -11.05 -2.75
N ILE A 7 7.96 -9.88 -2.61
CA ILE A 7 9.26 -9.73 -1.94
C ILE A 7 9.18 -8.63 -0.89
N ASP A 8 9.96 -8.78 0.18
CA ASP A 8 10.05 -7.76 1.22
C ASP A 8 10.55 -6.44 0.64
N PHE A 9 9.92 -5.35 1.04
CA PHE A 9 10.20 -4.04 0.48
C PHE A 9 11.46 -3.42 1.10
N THR A 10 12.63 -3.81 0.59
CA THR A 10 13.94 -3.27 0.98
C THR A 10 14.68 -2.73 -0.23
N LEU A 11 15.65 -1.82 -0.02
CA LEU A 11 16.48 -1.32 -1.11
C LEU A 11 17.24 -2.46 -1.81
N GLU A 12 17.78 -3.41 -1.06
CA GLU A 12 18.48 -4.58 -1.60
C GLU A 12 17.59 -5.41 -2.55
N ASN A 13 16.37 -5.74 -2.11
CA ASN A 13 15.42 -6.50 -2.93
C ASN A 13 14.94 -5.69 -4.14
N ALA A 14 14.76 -4.37 -3.98
CA ALA A 14 14.38 -3.49 -5.07
C ALA A 14 15.48 -3.40 -6.14
N LEU A 15 16.76 -3.36 -5.74
CA LEU A 15 17.91 -3.38 -6.66
C LEU A 15 18.01 -4.71 -7.42
N LYS A 16 17.85 -5.84 -6.72
CA LYS A 16 17.78 -7.17 -7.37
C LYS A 16 16.64 -7.23 -8.38
N LEU A 17 15.47 -6.69 -8.03
CA LEU A 17 14.33 -6.62 -8.93
C LEU A 17 14.63 -5.75 -10.16
N LYS A 18 15.31 -4.61 -9.99
CA LYS A 18 15.77 -3.75 -11.09
C LYS A 18 16.73 -4.47 -12.02
N GLU A 19 17.72 -5.18 -11.48
CA GLU A 19 18.68 -5.95 -12.27
C GLU A 19 18.01 -7.04 -13.10
N GLN A 20 17.07 -7.79 -12.50
CA GLN A 20 16.30 -8.83 -13.20
C GLN A 20 15.39 -8.28 -14.32
N ASN A 21 15.05 -6.99 -14.25
CA ASN A 21 14.10 -6.34 -15.15
C ASN A 21 14.72 -5.16 -15.92
N HIS A 22 16.05 -5.09 -16.01
CA HIS A 22 16.76 -3.99 -16.68
C HIS A 22 16.38 -3.83 -18.15
N TRP A 23 15.91 -4.91 -18.78
CA TRP A 23 15.43 -4.94 -20.16
C TRP A 23 14.08 -4.23 -20.37
N SER A 24 13.35 -3.91 -19.29
CA SER A 24 12.01 -3.32 -19.37
C SER A 24 12.04 -1.81 -19.19
N ASP A 25 11.80 -1.07 -20.27
CA ASP A 25 11.65 0.39 -20.22
C ASP A 25 10.53 0.82 -19.29
N HIS A 26 9.43 0.06 -19.26
CA HIS A 26 8.34 0.33 -18.33
C HIS A 26 8.80 0.21 -16.87
N PHE A 27 9.58 -0.84 -16.55
CA PHE A 27 10.15 -0.97 -15.22
C PHE A 27 11.04 0.22 -14.90
N ASN A 28 11.99 0.54 -15.77
CA ASN A 28 13.02 1.54 -15.52
C ASN A 28 12.47 2.98 -15.45
N LEU A 29 11.50 3.31 -16.31
CA LEU A 29 11.00 4.69 -16.45
C LEU A 29 9.75 4.96 -15.63
N ILE A 30 8.96 3.92 -15.31
CA ILE A 30 7.68 4.08 -14.61
C ILE A 30 7.75 3.52 -13.20
N LEU A 31 8.06 2.24 -13.02
CA LEU A 31 8.01 1.60 -11.70
C LEU A 31 9.17 2.05 -10.82
N TRP A 32 10.38 2.02 -11.34
CA TRP A 32 11.59 2.21 -10.56
C TRP A 32 11.61 3.55 -9.79
N PRO A 33 11.30 4.71 -10.41
CA PRO A 33 11.19 5.96 -9.68
C PRO A 33 10.15 5.93 -8.56
N ARG A 34 9.04 5.22 -8.77
CA ARG A 34 7.95 5.12 -7.78
C ARG A 34 8.28 4.19 -6.63
N ILE A 35 8.99 3.10 -6.91
CA ILE A 35 9.58 2.22 -5.91
C ILE A 35 10.53 3.02 -5.01
N LEU A 36 11.39 3.86 -5.59
CA LEU A 36 12.29 4.73 -4.83
C LEU A 36 11.55 5.75 -3.95
N VAL A 37 10.49 6.38 -4.48
CA VAL A 37 9.63 7.28 -3.68
C VAL A 37 9.11 6.55 -2.45
N TRP A 38 8.54 5.36 -2.63
CA TRP A 38 8.00 4.59 -1.52
C TRP A 38 9.07 4.06 -0.56
N LEU A 39 10.28 3.73 -1.03
CA LEU A 39 11.39 3.37 -0.15
C LEU A 39 11.73 4.54 0.77
N GLY A 40 11.77 5.76 0.24
CA GLY A 40 12.11 6.94 1.02
C GLY A 40 11.01 7.34 2.00
N LEU A 41 9.74 7.15 1.61
CA LEU A 41 8.60 7.29 2.53
C LEU A 41 8.64 6.24 3.64
N LYS A 42 8.94 4.98 3.32
CA LYS A 42 9.01 3.87 4.30
C LYS A 42 9.99 4.18 5.44
N GLU A 43 11.14 4.76 5.15
CA GLU A 43 12.16 5.12 6.16
C GLU A 43 11.64 6.11 7.22
N GLN A 44 10.54 6.81 6.94
CA GLN A 44 9.90 7.75 7.87
C GLN A 44 8.83 7.08 8.76
N PHE A 45 8.53 5.79 8.57
CA PHE A 45 7.53 5.02 9.33
C PHE A 45 8.15 4.10 10.39
N THR A 46 9.19 4.56 11.09
CA THR A 46 9.87 3.76 12.14
C THR A 46 8.99 3.44 13.35
N ASP A 47 7.92 4.21 13.57
CA ASP A 47 7.00 4.02 14.70
C ASP A 47 6.01 2.87 14.47
N TYR A 48 5.91 2.36 13.24
CA TYR A 48 4.98 1.30 12.85
C TYR A 48 5.71 -0.01 12.56
N ASN A 49 6.46 -0.52 13.55
CA ASN A 49 7.31 -1.71 13.41
C ASN A 49 6.54 -3.00 13.06
N ASP A 50 5.24 -3.06 13.35
CA ASP A 50 4.41 -4.24 13.10
C ASP A 50 3.76 -4.25 11.70
N ILE A 51 4.18 -3.35 10.80
CA ILE A 51 3.71 -3.32 9.41
C ILE A 51 4.73 -4.01 8.52
N LYS A 52 4.29 -5.07 7.82
CA LYS A 52 5.10 -5.72 6.79
C LYS A 52 4.91 -5.05 5.44
N TRP A 53 5.96 -4.46 4.90
CA TRP A 53 5.96 -3.84 3.57
C TRP A 53 6.45 -4.83 2.51
N MET A 54 5.71 -4.95 1.40
CA MET A 54 6.03 -5.86 0.30
C MET A 54 5.90 -5.17 -1.07
N ILE A 55 6.72 -5.58 -2.03
CA ILE A 55 6.55 -5.25 -3.45
C ILE A 55 5.89 -6.45 -4.14
N HIS A 56 4.85 -6.16 -4.92
CA HIS A 56 4.22 -7.10 -5.84
C HIS A 56 4.58 -6.66 -7.25
N TYR A 57 5.29 -7.52 -7.97
CA TYR A 57 5.73 -7.22 -9.33
C TYR A 57 5.46 -8.38 -10.28
N THR A 58 4.88 -8.07 -11.43
CA THR A 58 4.77 -8.96 -12.58
C THR A 58 5.06 -8.18 -13.88
N PRO A 59 5.91 -8.73 -14.76
CA PRO A 59 6.12 -8.17 -16.09
C PRO A 59 4.93 -8.43 -17.03
N GLU A 60 4.10 -9.45 -16.74
CA GLU A 60 3.00 -9.89 -17.60
C GLU A 60 1.77 -8.98 -17.52
N ASN A 61 1.51 -8.41 -16.33
CA ASN A 61 0.38 -7.52 -16.12
C ASN A 61 0.78 -6.32 -15.27
N MET A 62 1.15 -5.24 -15.97
CA MET A 62 1.64 -4.02 -15.35
C MET A 62 0.67 -3.42 -14.30
N HIS A 63 -0.64 -3.61 -14.47
CA HIS A 63 -1.65 -3.10 -13.53
C HIS A 63 -1.65 -3.82 -12.18
N ASN A 64 -1.00 -4.97 -12.09
CA ASN A 64 -0.85 -5.72 -10.84
C ASN A 64 0.45 -5.37 -10.09
N ASN A 65 1.17 -4.33 -10.52
CA ASN A 65 2.35 -3.86 -9.83
C ASN A 65 1.95 -2.86 -8.74
N PHE A 66 2.20 -3.23 -7.48
CA PHE A 66 1.85 -2.41 -6.33
C PHE A 66 2.78 -2.65 -5.14
N ILE A 67 2.76 -1.71 -4.21
CA ILE A 67 3.33 -1.89 -2.87
C ILE A 67 2.20 -2.17 -1.91
N SER A 68 2.39 -3.14 -1.02
CA SER A 68 1.45 -3.43 0.05
C SER A 68 2.07 -3.27 1.43
N MET A 69 1.25 -2.83 2.38
CA MET A 69 1.59 -2.60 3.78
C MET A 69 0.63 -3.40 4.64
N HIS A 70 1.08 -4.56 5.13
CA HIS A 70 0.25 -5.52 5.86
C HIS A 70 0.30 -5.27 7.36
N ILE A 71 -0.86 -5.24 7.99
CA ILE A 71 -0.99 -5.31 9.44
C ILE A 71 -0.89 -6.80 9.81
N ILE A 72 0.09 -7.15 10.65
CA ILE A 72 0.34 -8.55 11.00
C ILE A 72 -0.78 -9.07 11.90
N ASP A 73 -1.47 -10.11 11.46
CA ASP A 73 -2.32 -10.94 12.31
C ASP A 73 -1.56 -12.22 12.70
N PRO A 74 -1.22 -12.42 13.99
CA PRO A 74 -0.55 -13.62 14.47
C PRO A 74 -1.29 -14.93 14.15
N ASN A 75 -2.63 -14.87 14.07
CA ASN A 75 -3.49 -16.02 13.85
C ASN A 75 -3.82 -16.25 12.37
N ASN A 76 -3.36 -15.37 11.47
CA ASN A 76 -3.69 -15.38 10.04
C ASN A 76 -5.19 -15.51 9.73
N THR A 77 -6.04 -14.98 10.62
CA THR A 77 -7.51 -14.97 10.47
C THR A 77 -7.94 -13.80 9.58
N PHE A 78 -7.28 -12.67 9.72
CA PHE A 78 -7.50 -11.46 8.93
C PHE A 78 -6.22 -11.02 8.25
N ASN A 79 -6.35 -10.55 7.02
CA ASN A 79 -5.26 -9.91 6.29
C ASN A 79 -5.67 -8.51 5.89
N PHE A 80 -5.38 -7.54 6.76
CA PHE A 80 -5.59 -6.13 6.46
C PHE A 80 -4.34 -5.55 5.84
N TYR A 81 -4.50 -4.89 4.70
CA TYR A 81 -3.37 -4.24 4.07
C TYR A 81 -3.77 -2.99 3.31
N TYR A 82 -2.84 -2.04 3.32
CA TYR A 82 -2.90 -0.94 2.39
C TYR A 82 -2.21 -1.34 1.10
N GLN A 83 -2.74 -0.90 -0.04
CA GLN A 83 -2.18 -1.11 -1.35
C GLN A 83 -1.97 0.22 -2.07
N VAL A 84 -0.83 0.33 -2.75
CA VAL A 84 -0.52 1.44 -3.65
C VAL A 84 -0.15 0.91 -5.03
N PRO A 85 -1.00 1.12 -6.05
CA PRO A 85 -0.65 0.84 -7.44
C PRO A 85 0.56 1.67 -7.90
N LEU A 86 1.50 1.02 -8.60
CA LEU A 86 2.72 1.66 -9.10
C LEU A 86 2.61 2.14 -10.56
N VAL A 87 1.56 1.78 -11.31
CA VAL A 87 1.47 2.14 -12.74
C VAL A 87 0.37 3.16 -13.06
N GLN A 88 -0.41 3.55 -12.06
CA GLN A 88 -1.52 4.49 -12.21
C GLN A 88 -1.24 5.79 -11.43
N ASN A 89 -2.19 6.72 -11.49
CA ASN A 89 -2.23 7.80 -10.51
C ASN A 89 -2.29 7.20 -9.09
N LEU A 90 -1.76 7.93 -8.12
CA LEU A 90 -1.73 7.42 -6.75
C LEU A 90 -3.14 7.11 -6.26
N SER A 91 -3.41 5.82 -6.08
CA SER A 91 -4.50 5.32 -5.27
C SER A 91 -3.94 4.76 -3.97
N PHE A 92 -4.55 5.11 -2.85
CA PHE A 92 -4.19 4.52 -1.56
C PHE A 92 -5.40 3.74 -1.04
N ASN A 93 -5.31 2.42 -1.09
CA ASN A 93 -6.45 1.53 -0.89
C ASN A 93 -6.27 0.76 0.41
N LEU A 94 -7.34 0.56 1.19
CA LEU A 94 -7.35 -0.30 2.37
C LEU A 94 -8.27 -1.50 2.13
N TYR A 95 -7.67 -2.68 2.10
CA TYR A 95 -8.38 -3.95 2.04
C TYR A 95 -8.68 -4.44 3.46
N LEU A 96 -9.97 -4.59 3.76
CA LEU A 96 -10.49 -4.99 5.07
C LEU A 96 -10.66 -6.52 5.14
N GLY A 97 -9.61 -7.27 4.77
CA GLY A 97 -9.58 -8.73 4.80
C GLY A 97 -9.10 -9.32 3.47
N ASP A 98 -8.90 -10.64 3.46
CA ASP A 98 -8.55 -11.44 2.29
C ASP A 98 -9.77 -12.00 1.53
N SER A 99 -10.98 -11.80 2.05
CA SER A 99 -12.22 -12.23 1.43
C SER A 99 -13.31 -11.16 1.48
N THR A 100 -14.24 -11.25 0.52
CA THR A 100 -15.44 -10.41 0.47
C THR A 100 -16.31 -10.55 1.73
N TYR A 101 -16.35 -11.74 2.33
CA TYR A 101 -17.10 -11.99 3.55
C TYR A 101 -16.54 -11.15 4.72
N ASN A 102 -15.23 -11.22 4.95
CA ASN A 102 -14.54 -10.45 5.98
C ASN A 102 -14.81 -8.94 5.83
N PHE A 103 -14.79 -8.43 4.59
CA PHE A 103 -15.10 -7.03 4.34
C PHE A 103 -16.50 -6.64 4.82
N PHE A 104 -17.53 -7.44 4.51
CA PHE A 104 -18.92 -7.12 4.84
C PHE A 104 -19.22 -7.22 6.34
N GLU A 105 -18.41 -7.91 7.12
CA GLU A 105 -18.49 -7.91 8.59
C GLU A 105 -17.77 -6.71 9.18
N ILE A 106 -16.55 -6.42 8.70
CA ILE A 106 -15.68 -5.41 9.29
C ILE A 106 -16.15 -4.00 8.94
N HIS A 107 -16.58 -3.76 7.70
CA HIS A 107 -16.96 -2.42 7.27
C HIS A 107 -18.13 -1.82 8.09
N PRO A 108 -19.26 -2.54 8.33
CA PRO A 108 -20.31 -2.06 9.24
C PRO A 108 -19.83 -1.86 10.68
N LEU A 109 -18.90 -2.69 11.17
CA LEU A 109 -18.33 -2.52 12.49
C LEU A 109 -17.53 -1.20 12.58
N LEU A 110 -16.72 -0.86 11.58
CA LEU A 110 -15.98 0.41 11.53
C LEU A 110 -16.92 1.63 11.51
N LEU A 111 -18.08 1.53 10.84
CA LEU A 111 -19.13 2.57 10.89
C LEU A 111 -19.75 2.68 12.28
N THR A 112 -20.10 1.55 12.88
CA THR A 112 -20.75 1.49 14.20
C THR A 112 -19.84 1.98 15.33
N LYS A 113 -18.53 1.74 15.20
CA LYS A 113 -17.49 2.23 16.12
C LYS A 113 -17.02 3.65 15.79
N GLU A 114 -17.69 4.32 14.85
CA GLU A 114 -17.39 5.69 14.41
C GLU A 114 -15.94 5.90 13.94
N VAL A 115 -15.27 4.82 13.50
CA VAL A 115 -13.94 4.90 12.90
C VAL A 115 -14.04 5.60 11.55
N ILE A 116 -15.09 5.29 10.78
CA ILE A 116 -15.41 5.95 9.53
C ILE A 116 -16.85 6.46 9.54
N LYS A 117 -17.12 7.51 8.77
CA LYS A 117 -18.49 7.96 8.52
C LYS A 117 -19.03 7.34 7.24
N LYS A 118 -20.34 7.26 7.15
CA LYS A 118 -21.03 6.89 5.91
C LYS A 118 -20.58 7.84 4.79
N ASP A 119 -20.17 7.27 3.67
CA ASP A 119 -19.71 7.99 2.47
C ASP A 119 -18.40 8.81 2.64
N GLU A 120 -17.67 8.63 3.75
CA GLU A 120 -16.37 9.31 3.95
C GLU A 120 -15.29 8.83 2.97
N TYR A 121 -15.31 7.54 2.67
CA TYR A 121 -14.41 6.89 1.71
C TYR A 121 -15.20 6.24 0.60
N LYS A 122 -14.64 6.27 -0.61
CA LYS A 122 -15.24 5.56 -1.75
C LYS A 122 -15.05 4.06 -1.55
N LEU A 123 -16.14 3.30 -1.66
CA LEU A 123 -16.11 1.85 -1.73
C LEU A 123 -15.90 1.41 -3.18
N GLU A 124 -14.95 0.50 -3.42
CA GLU A 124 -14.77 -0.13 -4.73
C GLU A 124 -14.72 -1.66 -4.63
N ALA A 125 -15.40 -2.32 -5.55
CA ALA A 125 -15.39 -3.77 -5.73
C ALA A 125 -15.73 -4.09 -7.19
N THR A 126 -15.09 -5.12 -7.76
CA THR A 126 -15.46 -5.64 -9.09
C THR A 126 -15.45 -7.17 -9.06
N SER A 127 -15.85 -7.82 -10.17
CA SER A 127 -15.73 -9.28 -10.29
C SER A 127 -14.30 -9.80 -10.14
N ALA A 128 -13.28 -8.94 -10.30
CA ALA A 128 -11.87 -9.29 -10.22
C ALA A 128 -11.13 -8.64 -9.04
N ILE A 129 -11.77 -7.73 -8.29
CA ILE A 129 -11.13 -6.94 -7.23
C ILE A 129 -11.95 -7.07 -5.96
N LEU A 130 -11.29 -7.54 -4.88
CA LEU A 130 -11.89 -7.61 -3.55
C LEU A 130 -12.45 -6.24 -3.11
N PRO A 131 -13.56 -6.20 -2.37
CA PRO A 131 -14.07 -4.97 -1.82
C PRO A 131 -13.02 -4.29 -0.93
N HIS A 132 -12.87 -2.98 -1.11
CA HIS A 132 -11.90 -2.18 -0.37
C HIS A 132 -12.34 -0.72 -0.26
N LEU A 133 -11.70 0.00 0.66
CA LEU A 133 -11.84 1.43 0.80
C LEU A 133 -10.78 2.14 -0.01
N VAL A 134 -11.19 3.13 -0.80
CA VAL A 134 -10.29 4.01 -1.53
C VAL A 134 -10.09 5.28 -0.71
N LEU A 135 -8.90 5.41 -0.13
CA LEU A 135 -8.53 6.46 0.83
C LEU A 135 -7.99 7.73 0.15
N SER A 136 -7.56 7.63 -1.12
CA SER A 136 -7.08 8.75 -1.95
C SER A 136 -6.99 8.30 -3.42
N THR A 137 -7.22 9.18 -4.40
CA THR A 137 -7.15 8.85 -5.85
C THR A 137 -6.41 9.85 -6.76
N PRO A 138 -6.26 11.15 -6.41
CA PRO A 138 -5.36 12.04 -7.14
C PRO A 138 -4.42 12.76 -6.17
N ASN A 139 -3.18 12.31 -6.07
CA ASN A 139 -2.13 13.05 -5.38
C ASN A 139 -1.09 13.56 -6.37
N SER A 140 -0.95 14.89 -6.47
CA SER A 140 -0.03 15.55 -7.41
C SER A 140 1.46 15.35 -7.07
N LYS A 141 1.79 14.61 -6.01
CA LYS A 141 3.16 14.51 -5.47
C LYS A 141 3.95 13.31 -5.94
N TYR A 142 3.29 12.40 -6.65
CA TYR A 142 3.90 11.68 -7.79
C TYR A 142 4.20 12.65 -8.95
N ASP A 143 4.67 13.85 -8.64
CA ASP A 143 4.96 14.86 -9.65
C ASP A 143 6.07 14.33 -10.55
N ARG A 144 5.90 14.56 -11.84
CA ARG A 144 6.86 14.17 -12.86
C ARG A 144 8.24 14.74 -12.56
N GLY A 145 8.32 15.93 -11.95
CA GLY A 145 9.57 16.56 -11.54
C GLY A 145 10.36 15.74 -10.52
N THR A 146 9.70 15.18 -9.49
CA THR A 146 10.34 14.32 -8.49
C THR A 146 10.74 12.97 -9.10
N LEU A 147 9.82 12.35 -9.85
CA LEU A 147 10.05 11.04 -10.47
C LEU A 147 11.21 11.05 -11.48
N LEU A 148 11.48 12.19 -12.14
CA LEU A 148 12.61 12.31 -13.07
C LEU A 148 13.97 12.50 -12.39
N LYS A 149 13.99 12.96 -11.13
CA LYS A 149 15.23 13.30 -10.41
C LYS A 149 15.65 12.25 -9.39
N ILE A 150 14.73 11.36 -9.02
CA ILE A 150 14.96 10.37 -7.96
C ILE A 150 15.85 9.22 -8.44
N ASN A 151 16.80 8.81 -7.59
CA ASN A 151 17.71 7.69 -7.80
C ASN A 151 18.09 7.01 -6.46
N GLU A 152 18.93 5.97 -6.53
CA GLU A 152 19.39 5.22 -5.35
C GLU A 152 20.07 6.08 -4.28
N ASP A 153 20.70 7.19 -4.68
CA ASP A 153 21.53 7.99 -3.80
C ASP A 153 20.72 9.08 -3.08
N ASN A 154 19.63 9.56 -3.69
CA ASN A 154 18.90 10.74 -3.22
C ASN A 154 17.45 10.48 -2.78
N TYR A 155 16.96 9.24 -2.87
CA TYR A 155 15.55 8.93 -2.62
C TYR A 155 15.08 9.31 -1.20
N LYS A 156 15.95 9.18 -0.19
CA LYS A 156 15.63 9.58 1.19
C LYS A 156 15.44 11.09 1.31
N ASP A 157 16.36 11.86 0.73
CA ASP A 157 16.33 13.33 0.83
C ASP A 157 15.16 13.93 0.05
N LEU A 158 14.89 13.42 -1.15
CA LEU A 158 13.78 13.91 -1.99
C LEU A 158 12.40 13.62 -1.40
N THR A 159 12.26 12.59 -0.57
CA THR A 159 10.98 12.18 0.01
C THR A 159 10.78 12.64 1.45
N LYS A 160 11.82 13.17 2.11
CA LYS A 160 11.82 13.58 3.53
C LYS A 160 10.68 14.53 3.92
N HIS A 161 10.28 15.39 2.99
CA HIS A 161 9.19 16.35 3.18
C HIS A 161 8.04 16.11 2.22
N ASP A 162 7.99 14.92 1.61
CA ASP A 162 6.88 14.56 0.74
C ASP A 162 5.62 14.41 1.59
N PRO A 163 4.60 15.26 1.39
CA PRO A 163 3.41 15.23 2.23
C PRO A 163 2.43 14.12 1.86
N LEU A 164 2.80 13.20 0.96
CA LEU A 164 2.30 11.83 1.00
C LEU A 164 2.44 11.23 2.40
N ILE A 165 3.50 11.58 3.14
CA ILE A 165 3.70 11.13 4.51
C ILE A 165 2.50 11.46 5.41
N ASN A 166 1.91 12.64 5.24
CA ASN A 166 0.79 13.09 6.05
C ASN A 166 -0.46 12.26 5.73
N LEU A 167 -0.71 11.98 4.45
CA LEU A 167 -1.82 11.14 4.02
C LEU A 167 -1.70 9.73 4.60
N ILE A 168 -0.53 9.10 4.47
CA ILE A 168 -0.30 7.72 4.93
C ILE A 168 -0.39 7.69 6.46
N THR A 169 0.30 8.60 7.16
CA THR A 169 0.28 8.67 8.64
C THR A 169 -1.12 8.89 9.18
N MET A 170 -1.88 9.81 8.59
CA MET A 170 -3.26 10.09 9.02
C MET A 170 -4.12 8.82 8.91
N ASN A 171 -4.04 8.11 7.79
CA ASN A 171 -4.81 6.88 7.59
C ASN A 171 -4.30 5.74 8.50
N PHE A 172 -2.99 5.58 8.66
CA PHE A 172 -2.42 4.60 9.59
C PHE A 172 -2.89 4.83 11.02
N LYS A 173 -2.83 6.06 11.52
CA LYS A 173 -3.36 6.42 12.86
C LYS A 173 -4.84 6.10 12.98
N LYS A 174 -5.62 6.37 11.93
CA LYS A 174 -7.07 6.17 11.93
C LYS A 174 -7.45 4.68 11.94
N PHE A 175 -6.77 3.84 11.18
CA PHE A 175 -7.22 2.47 10.90
C PHE A 175 -6.44 1.38 11.64
N ILE A 176 -5.14 1.55 11.91
CA ILE A 176 -4.33 0.44 12.46
C ILE A 176 -4.85 0.00 13.83
N SER A 177 -5.07 0.93 14.75
CA SER A 177 -5.54 0.57 16.10
C SER A 177 -6.91 -0.12 16.07
N PRO A 178 -7.94 0.40 15.37
CA PRO A 178 -9.19 -0.33 15.15
C PRO A 178 -9.02 -1.75 14.58
N LEU A 179 -8.18 -1.91 13.57
CA LEU A 179 -7.95 -3.20 12.93
C LEU A 179 -7.23 -4.18 13.85
N GLN A 180 -6.29 -3.71 14.68
CA GLN A 180 -5.65 -4.51 15.72
C GLN A 180 -6.65 -4.96 16.79
N LYS A 181 -7.64 -4.13 17.16
CA LYS A 181 -8.71 -4.53 18.09
C LYS A 181 -9.57 -5.66 17.54
N ILE A 182 -9.79 -5.69 16.22
CA ILE A 182 -10.49 -6.80 15.54
C ILE A 182 -9.63 -8.06 15.56
N ILE A 183 -8.34 -7.95 15.18
CA ILE A 183 -7.38 -9.07 15.21
C ILE A 183 -7.29 -9.69 16.62
N ASN A 184 -7.25 -8.87 17.66
CA ASN A 184 -7.13 -9.32 19.04
C ASN A 184 -8.45 -9.82 19.64
N GLY A 185 -9.56 -9.76 18.90
CA GLY A 185 -10.89 -10.14 19.38
C GLY A 185 -11.50 -9.19 20.41
N GLU A 186 -10.92 -8.00 20.62
CA GLU A 186 -11.51 -6.96 21.48
C GLU A 186 -12.79 -6.39 20.87
N TRP A 187 -12.82 -6.29 19.54
CA TRP A 187 -14.04 -6.00 18.78
C TRP A 187 -14.55 -7.29 18.15
N THR A 188 -15.73 -7.71 18.59
CA THR A 188 -16.45 -8.85 18.05
C THR A 188 -17.11 -8.49 16.73
N LEU A 189 -16.90 -9.35 15.72
CA LEU A 189 -17.56 -9.30 14.41
C LEU A 189 -18.95 -9.95 14.46
#